data_AF-A0A8J7N1L8-F1
#
_entry.id   AF-A0A8J7N1L8-F1
#
_cell.length_a   1.000
_cell.length_b   1.000
_cell.length_c   1.000
_cell.angle_alpha   90.00
_cell.angle_beta   90.00
_cell.angle_gamma   90.00
#
_symmetry.space_group_name_H-M   'P 1'
#
loop_
_entity.id
_entity.type
_entity.pdbx_description
1 polymer ?
#
loop_
_entity_poly.entity_id
_entity_poly.type
_entity_poly.pdbx_seq_one_letter_code
_entity_poly.pdbx_strand_id
1 'polypeptide(L)'
;MQSITLSNVLPHVFAQRSDLKSEIWKQNVKFEKGKLYLVEAMSGTGKSTLCSYILGYRHDYTGLVRFDDTDVKTLTVSNWVDIRQ
;
A
#
# COMPACT_ATOMS: atom_id res chain seq x y z
N MET A 1 -13.95 6.27 4.32
CA MET A 1 -12.56 5.93 4.62
C MET A 1 -11.89 7.04 5.42
N GLN A 2 -11.34 6.75 6.60
CA GLN A 2 -10.58 7.67 7.47
C GLN A 2 -9.07 7.42 7.42
N SER A 3 -8.63 6.20 7.12
CA SER A 3 -7.22 5.88 7.04
C SER A 3 -6.89 4.72 6.10
N ILE A 4 -5.64 4.68 5.66
CA ILE A 4 -5.03 3.59 4.91
C ILE A 4 -3.85 3.08 5.71
N THR A 5 -3.83 1.80 6.06
CA THR A 5 -2.77 1.19 6.88
C THR A 5 -2.02 0.13 6.08
N LEU A 6 -0.69 0.21 6.08
CA LEU A 6 0.21 -0.81 5.56
C LEU A 6 0.92 -1.45 6.74
N SER A 7 0.68 -2.74 6.97
CA SER A 7 1.31 -3.50 8.04
C SER A 7 2.24 -4.57 7.48
N ASN A 8 3.54 -4.33 7.64
CA ASN A 8 4.62 -5.21 7.18
C ASN A 8 4.49 -5.58 5.69
N VAL A 9 4.10 -4.61 4.86
CA VAL A 9 3.86 -4.83 3.42
C VAL A 9 5.18 -4.96 2.67
N LEU A 10 5.32 -6.00 1.85
CA LEU A 10 6.46 -6.18 0.95
C LEU A 10 6.00 -6.66 -0.42
N PRO A 11 6.27 -5.91 -1.51
CA PRO A 11 6.09 -6.40 -2.87
C PRO A 11 6.86 -7.70 -3.10
N HIS A 12 6.23 -8.71 -3.71
CA HIS A 12 6.89 -10.00 -3.97
C HIS A 12 8.18 -9.86 -4.79
N VAL A 13 8.22 -8.89 -5.72
CA VAL A 13 9.42 -8.56 -6.52
C VAL A 13 10.62 -8.09 -5.68
N PHE A 14 10.39 -7.67 -4.43
CA PHE A 14 11.44 -7.27 -3.48
C PHE A 14 11.77 -8.37 -2.46
N ALA A 15 11.14 -9.55 -2.53
CA ALA A 15 11.35 -10.62 -1.54
C ALA A 15 12.82 -11.05 -1.41
N GLN A 16 13.58 -11.01 -2.51
CA GLN A 16 15.00 -11.38 -2.56
C GLN A 16 15.97 -10.20 -2.35
N ARG A 17 15.46 -8.97 -2.11
CA ARG A 17 16.33 -7.82 -1.82
C ARG A 17 16.66 -7.76 -0.33
N SER A 18 17.94 -7.88 0.01
CA SER A 18 18.46 -7.77 1.37
C SER A 18 18.86 -6.34 1.76
N ASP A 19 19.02 -5.45 0.80
CA ASP A 19 19.51 -4.07 0.94
C ASP A 19 18.38 -3.02 0.95
N LEU A 20 17.12 -3.45 1.02
CA LEU A 20 15.96 -2.56 0.97
C LEU A 20 15.88 -1.67 2.21
N LYS A 21 16.27 -0.40 2.07
CA LYS A 21 16.03 0.66 3.05
C LYS A 21 14.77 1.42 2.67
N SER A 22 13.73 1.35 3.50
CA SER A 22 12.44 1.98 3.23
C SER A 22 11.69 2.29 4.52
N GLU A 23 11.04 3.45 4.55
CA GLU A 23 10.09 3.85 5.60
C GLU A 23 8.68 3.32 5.34
N ILE A 24 8.45 2.69 4.18
CA ILE A 24 7.16 2.12 3.78
C ILE A 24 7.18 0.59 3.86
N TRP A 25 8.15 -0.04 3.18
CA TRP A 25 8.19 -1.50 3.05
C TRP A 25 8.68 -2.18 4.33
N LYS A 26 8.00 -3.28 4.71
CA LYS A 26 8.21 -3.99 5.99
C LYS A 26 8.04 -3.11 7.24
N GLN A 27 7.36 -1.97 7.12
CA GLN A 27 7.03 -1.08 8.22
C GLN A 27 5.54 -1.15 8.57
N ASN A 28 5.16 -0.50 9.67
CA ASN A 28 3.77 -0.19 9.98
C ASN A 28 3.53 1.29 9.72
N VAL A 29 2.80 1.59 8.65
CA VAL A 29 2.54 2.97 8.18
C VAL A 29 1.04 3.21 8.13
N LYS A 30 0.61 4.39 8.57
CA LYS A 30 -0.78 4.83 8.51
C LYS A 30 -0.87 6.19 7.83
N PHE A 31 -1.64 6.25 6.75
CA PHE A 31 -2.04 7.49 6.10
C PHE A 31 -3.44 7.87 6.58
N GLU A 32 -3.58 9.05 7.16
CA GLU A 32 -4.85 9.56 7.69
C GLU A 32 -5.49 10.58 6.75
N LYS A 33 -6.82 10.55 6.67
CA LYS A 33 -7.64 11.46 5.88
C LYS A 33 -7.34 12.92 6.21
N GLY A 34 -7.30 13.78 5.19
CA GLY A 34 -7.09 15.23 5.34
C GLY A 34 -5.63 15.64 5.52
N LYS A 35 -4.69 14.70 5.50
CA LYS A 35 -3.24 14.98 5.53
C LYS A 35 -2.63 14.88 4.13
N LEU A 36 -1.58 15.66 3.91
CA LEU A 36 -0.74 15.62 2.72
C LEU A 36 0.54 14.84 3.04
N TYR A 37 0.86 13.86 2.21
CA TYR A 37 2.07 13.04 2.35
C TYR A 37 2.91 13.13 1.08
N LEU A 38 4.22 13.29 1.25
CA LEU A 38 5.20 13.18 0.18
C LEU A 38 5.85 11.80 0.25
N VAL A 39 5.76 11.03 -0.84
CA VAL A 39 6.50 9.78 -0.98
C VAL A 39 7.64 10.00 -1.97
N GLU A 40 8.85 10.09 -1.44
CA GLU A 40 10.07 10.25 -2.22
C GLU A 40 10.89 8.96 -2.20
N ALA A 41 11.41 8.57 -3.36
CA ALA A 41 12.37 7.48 -3.50
C ALA A 41 13.00 7.51 -4.90
N MET A 42 14.13 6.84 -5.10
CA MET A 42 14.75 6.68 -6.43
C MET A 42 13.88 5.88 -7.40
N SER A 43 14.18 5.89 -8.70
CA SER A 43 13.49 5.00 -9.65
C SER A 43 13.69 3.52 -9.28
N GLY A 44 12.68 2.68 -9.54
CA GLY A 44 12.76 1.23 -9.26
C GLY A 44 12.66 0.81 -7.79
N THR A 45 12.31 1.73 -6.87
CA THR A 45 12.15 1.46 -5.42
C THR A 45 10.72 1.16 -4.99
N GLY A 46 9.77 1.16 -5.95
CA GLY A 46 8.39 0.75 -5.72
C GLY A 46 7.38 1.89 -5.51
N LYS A 47 7.71 3.15 -5.81
CA LYS A 47 6.74 4.28 -5.71
C LYS A 47 5.42 3.99 -6.46
N SER A 48 5.49 3.65 -7.74
CA SER A 48 4.29 3.31 -8.53
C SER A 48 3.61 2.03 -8.05
N THR A 49 4.39 1.09 -7.49
CA THR A 49 3.87 -0.14 -6.89
C THR A 49 3.04 0.15 -5.64
N LEU A 50 3.50 1.04 -4.76
CA LEU A 50 2.74 1.53 -3.61
C LEU A 50 1.41 2.14 -4.04
N CYS A 51 1.43 3.05 -5.02
CA CYS A 51 0.21 3.64 -5.56
C CYS A 51 -0.73 2.57 -6.13
N SER A 52 -0.21 1.54 -6.79
CA SER A 52 -1.04 0.46 -7.35
C SER A 52 -1.69 -0.41 -6.27
N TYR A 53 -1.05 -0.60 -5.12
CA TYR A 53 -1.64 -1.31 -3.98
C TYR A 53 -2.73 -0.49 -3.32
N ILE A 54 -2.50 0.81 -3.11
CA ILE A 54 -3.50 1.73 -2.58
C ILE A 54 -4.68 1.82 -3.55
N LEU A 55 -4.45 1.93 -4.85
CA LEU A 55 -5.54 1.99 -5.83
C LEU A 55 -6.24 0.65 -6.04
N GLY A 56 -5.74 -0.46 -5.51
CA GLY A 56 -6.36 -1.78 -5.68
C GLY A 56 -6.13 -2.42 -7.05
N TYR A 57 -5.06 -2.04 -7.75
CA TYR A 57 -4.71 -2.62 -9.05
C TYR A 57 -3.77 -3.82 -8.94
N ARG A 58 -3.05 -3.96 -7.82
CA ARG A 58 -2.13 -5.08 -7.59
C ARG A 58 -2.27 -5.62 -6.18
N HIS A 59 -2.03 -6.92 -6.03
CA HIS A 59 -2.15 -7.66 -4.76
C HIS A 59 -0.97 -8.62 -4.51
N ASP A 60 0.11 -8.52 -5.29
CA ASP A 60 1.30 -9.35 -5.23
C ASP A 60 2.27 -8.89 -4.12
N TYR A 61 1.79 -8.95 -2.88
CA TYR A 61 2.57 -8.58 -1.70
C TYR A 61 2.25 -9.50 -0.51
N THR A 62 3.24 -9.61 0.37
CA THR A 62 3.04 -10.10 1.74
C THR A 62 2.68 -8.95 2.68
N GLY A 63 2.17 -9.27 3.86
CA GLY A 63 1.63 -8.29 4.80
C GLY A 63 0.19 -7.89 4.49
N LEU A 64 -0.25 -6.79 5.10
CA LEU A 64 -1.65 -6.34 5.06
C LEU A 64 -1.73 -4.90 4.58
N VAL A 65 -2.63 -4.64 3.64
CA VAL A 65 -3.05 -3.28 3.28
C VAL A 65 -4.51 -3.16 3.68
N ARG A 66 -4.84 -2.16 4.49
CA ARG A 66 -6.20 -1.94 4.99
C ARG A 66 -6.70 -0.55 4.69
N PHE A 67 -7.99 -0.46 4.39
CA PHE A 67 -8.78 0.76 4.39
C PHE A 67 -9.65 0.75 5.63
N ASP A 68 -9.37 1.69 6.53
CA ASP A 68 -9.82 1.62 7.93
C ASP A 68 -9.44 0.25 8.51
N ASP A 69 -10.43 -0.60 8.85
CA ASP A 69 -10.20 -1.94 9.38
C ASP A 69 -10.36 -3.07 8.34
N THR A 70 -10.72 -2.73 7.10
CA THR A 70 -11.02 -3.70 6.04
C THR A 70 -9.77 -4.00 5.21
N ASP A 71 -9.41 -5.29 5.08
CA ASP A 71 -8.33 -5.71 4.17
C ASP A 71 -8.73 -5.46 2.72
N VAL A 72 -7.87 -4.79 1.96
CA VAL A 72 -8.16 -4.47 0.56
C VAL A 72 -8.30 -5.72 -0.32
N LYS A 73 -7.74 -6.86 0.09
CA LYS A 73 -7.89 -8.15 -0.61
C LYS A 73 -9.31 -8.73 -0.50
N THR A 74 -10.12 -8.29 0.46
CA THR A 74 -11.52 -8.74 0.60
C THR A 74 -12.52 -7.85 -0.13
N LEU A 75 -12.07 -6.74 -0.72
CA LEU A 75 -12.93 -5.80 -1.44
C LEU A 75 -13.36 -6.36 -2.79
N THR A 76 -14.66 -6.28 -3.07
CA THR A 76 -15.22 -6.64 -4.38
C THR A 76 -15.03 -5.53 -5.40
N VAL A 77 -15.27 -5.82 -6.68
CA VAL A 77 -15.26 -4.80 -7.75
C VAL A 77 -16.22 -3.66 -7.45
N SER A 78 -17.42 -3.95 -6.92
CA SER A 78 -18.38 -2.90 -6.55
C SER A 78 -17.82 -2.00 -5.45
N ASN A 79 -17.18 -2.56 -4.42
CA ASN A 79 -16.57 -1.75 -3.36
C ASN A 79 -15.48 -0.83 -3.92
N TRP A 80 -14.66 -1.32 -4.85
CA TRP A 80 -13.64 -0.50 -5.51
C TRP A 80 -14.21 0.62 -6.38
N VAL A 81 -15.36 0.40 -7.01
CA VAL A 81 -16.07 1.47 -7.73
C VAL A 81 -16.48 2.56 -6.75
N ASP A 82 -17.11 2.19 -5.63
CA ASP A 82 -17.59 3.14 -4.63
C ASP A 82 -16.44 3.92 -3.95
N ILE A 83 -15.32 3.25 -3.66
CA ILE A 83 -14.17 3.88 -2.99
C ILE A 83 -13.47 4.92 -3.87
N ARG A 84 -13.50 4.75 -5.20
CA ARG A 84 -12.77 5.59 -6.16
C ARG A 84 -13.59 6.77 -6.71
N GLN A 85 -14.86 6.90 -6.30
CA GLN A 85 -15.68 8.09 -6.58
C GLN A 85 -15.24 9.28 -5.73
#